data_AF-A0A931V7V2-F1
#
_entry.id   AF-A0A931V7V2-F1
#
_cell.length_a   1.000
_cell.length_b   1.000
_cell.length_c   1.000
_cell.angle_alpha   90.00
_cell.angle_beta   90.00
_cell.angle_gamma   90.00
#
_symmetry.space_group_name_H-M   'P 1'
#
loop_
_entity.id
_entity.type
_entity.pdbx_description
1 polymer ?
#
loop_
_entity_poly.entity_id
_entity_poly.type
_entity_poly.pdbx_seq_one_letter_code
_entity_poly.pdbx_strand_id
1 'polypeptide(L)'
;MRSRVVAAALALAVSSPLPARASLDSHASASLDSHASASLDSHASASLDPARAEADVRALREEGLDGYCRNPNTPLSPRAIGLCPHAREVKGCEGFVAACDALENVKPIEPPGWFKRFFEWIGPVAQLVLWALVAAVVVLLVLPLVRWWLRARRSTTEDAAEPKTATVEVVAAAEEALATTDAEALLARAADHERRGDLARAISTYLAAALRALDVRGAIRLERHRTNGEYVRGCAEAGARPPLGDIVREVDLAEFGGRPPDGEAVARVSRRAIALVRGLPLALLVMVLLLAGCADALSREGHDPAGDDLLRALLAKQGVTVSRAGPLASLPLPKEGETPPALVVDLARTQLDEDAEAHVLRWTRAGGTLVLMGGVERWPKALAAKRVATVSEKVEVTTWDEDEPQTWTASLVHRDAFTWKDGISFAHTGDGETWASSRELGAGRVVGVAGSELLTNAALARAGNAAALLGVFDAVGRDELRFARPEDGTSPPSNPFTALVRAGLGLGLGHALLATLLLFLAAGVRLARATPRPAPRRRAFAEHVEATGALWARARLSPHALSVFGRFVEERVRARRDRLGEHENALLARAQQARTDETPRGDELRTMKDLGELLNTEARSRLTTDD
;
A
#
# COMPACT_ATOMS: atom_id res chain seq x y z
N MET A 1 -11.24 51.92 10.23
CA MET A 1 -11.11 53.35 9.88
C MET A 1 -9.82 53.89 10.49
N ARG A 2 -8.87 54.34 9.63
CA ARG A 2 -7.73 55.27 9.87
C ARG A 2 -6.69 54.85 10.94
N SER A 3 -5.49 54.40 10.58
CA SER A 3 -4.30 55.13 10.05
C SER A 3 -3.55 55.97 11.09
N ARG A 4 -2.26 55.64 11.29
CA ARG A 4 -1.02 56.49 11.36
C ARG A 4 0.10 55.66 12.02
N VAL A 5 1.13 55.18 11.31
CA VAL A 5 2.37 55.87 10.82
C VAL A 5 3.21 56.47 11.94
N VAL A 6 4.43 55.94 12.17
CA VAL A 6 5.72 56.66 12.19
C VAL A 6 6.87 55.65 11.97
N ALA A 7 7.80 56.01 11.09
CA ALA A 7 9.06 55.34 10.78
C ALA A 7 10.21 55.85 11.65
N ALA A 8 11.24 55.03 11.86
CA ALA A 8 12.56 55.49 12.31
C ALA A 8 13.66 54.72 11.58
N ALA A 9 14.49 55.47 10.86
CA ALA A 9 15.69 55.03 10.16
C ALA A 9 16.89 55.04 11.12
N LEU A 10 17.85 54.13 10.92
CA LEU A 10 19.21 54.29 11.40
C LEU A 10 20.18 54.04 10.25
N ALA A 11 20.97 55.06 9.96
CA ALA A 11 22.07 55.06 9.02
C ALA A 11 23.38 54.70 9.76
N LEU A 12 24.27 53.96 9.10
CA LEU A 12 25.69 53.93 9.40
C LEU A 12 26.47 53.91 8.09
N ALA A 13 27.40 54.86 7.98
CA ALA A 13 28.25 55.15 6.84
C ALA A 13 29.73 54.97 7.24
N VAL A 14 30.55 54.36 6.36
CA VAL A 14 32.02 54.47 6.27
C VAL A 14 32.38 54.05 4.82
N SER A 15 32.61 54.98 3.87
CA SER A 15 33.88 55.66 3.48
C SER A 15 34.86 54.85 2.59
N SER A 16 34.72 55.06 1.26
CA SER A 16 35.74 55.38 0.20
C SER A 16 37.00 54.49 -0.06
N PRO A 17 37.73 54.61 -1.21
CA PRO A 17 37.56 55.47 -2.40
C PRO A 17 37.70 54.78 -3.79
N LEU A 18 37.33 55.55 -4.84
CA LEU A 18 37.58 55.34 -6.28
C LEU A 18 39.07 55.50 -6.67
N PRO A 19 39.47 55.16 -7.92
CA PRO A 19 39.71 56.26 -8.86
C PRO A 19 39.28 56.05 -10.34
N ALA A 20 39.09 57.21 -10.96
CA ALA A 20 39.39 57.60 -12.35
C ALA A 20 38.54 57.10 -13.54
N ARG A 21 37.76 58.04 -14.07
CA ARG A 21 37.31 58.16 -15.46
C ARG A 21 38.49 58.48 -16.37
N ALA A 22 38.51 57.87 -17.56
CA ALA A 22 39.05 58.48 -18.77
C ALA A 22 37.99 58.36 -19.87
N SER A 23 37.56 59.50 -20.40
CA SER A 23 36.74 59.60 -21.61
C SER A 23 37.67 59.78 -22.81
N LEU A 24 37.32 59.15 -23.93
CA LEU A 24 37.76 59.57 -25.26
C LEU A 24 36.74 59.04 -26.28
N ASP A 25 36.06 59.99 -26.92
CA ASP A 25 35.24 59.78 -28.10
C ASP A 25 36.13 59.47 -29.31
N SER A 26 35.71 58.54 -30.16
CA SER A 26 36.03 58.57 -31.59
C SER A 26 34.99 57.78 -32.39
N HIS A 27 34.30 58.49 -33.29
CA HIS A 27 33.45 57.95 -34.33
C HIS A 27 34.22 57.01 -35.27
N ALA A 28 33.64 55.85 -35.60
CA ALA A 28 33.91 55.14 -36.84
C ALA A 28 32.71 54.27 -37.21
N SER A 29 32.07 54.63 -38.32
CA SER A 29 31.05 53.87 -39.05
C SER A 29 31.73 52.74 -39.84
N ALA A 30 31.28 51.49 -39.74
CA ALA A 30 31.39 50.51 -40.81
C ALA A 30 30.59 49.21 -40.52
N SER A 31 29.81 48.81 -41.53
CA SER A 31 29.40 47.46 -41.94
C SER A 31 28.79 46.50 -40.92
N LEU A 32 27.49 46.28 -41.11
CA LEU A 32 26.80 45.01 -40.91
C LEU A 32 27.50 43.91 -41.71
N ASP A 33 28.14 42.97 -41.02
CA ASP A 33 28.31 41.58 -41.45
C ASP A 33 27.85 40.69 -40.30
N SER A 34 26.58 40.32 -40.34
CA SER A 34 25.95 39.40 -39.40
C SER A 34 26.16 37.96 -39.87
N HIS A 35 27.37 37.44 -39.66
CA HIS A 35 27.58 36.00 -39.48
C HIS A 35 27.83 35.77 -37.99
N ALA A 36 26.74 35.59 -37.24
CA ALA A 36 26.81 35.06 -35.88
C ALA A 36 27.12 33.57 -35.99
N SER A 37 28.39 33.25 -36.26
CA SER A 37 28.95 31.93 -36.01
C SER A 37 28.97 31.75 -34.49
N ALA A 38 27.89 31.19 -33.94
CA ALA A 38 27.92 30.68 -32.58
C ALA A 38 28.96 29.56 -32.56
N SER A 39 30.14 29.86 -32.02
CA SER A 39 31.18 28.88 -31.77
C SER A 39 30.60 27.84 -30.80
N LEU A 40 30.28 26.67 -31.34
CA LEU A 40 30.07 25.46 -30.58
C LEU A 40 31.42 25.14 -29.94
N ASP A 41 31.59 25.52 -28.67
CA ASP A 41 32.79 25.19 -27.92
C ASP A 41 32.97 23.66 -27.91
N SER A 42 34.12 23.22 -28.43
CA SER A 42 34.49 21.83 -28.64
C SER A 42 34.78 21.15 -27.30
N HIS A 43 33.73 20.68 -26.63
CA HIS A 43 33.90 19.55 -25.73
C HIS A 43 34.03 18.31 -26.61
N ALA A 44 35.07 17.51 -26.39
CA ALA A 44 35.32 16.24 -27.09
C ALA A 44 34.25 15.22 -26.69
N SER A 45 33.05 15.41 -27.21
CA SER A 45 31.96 14.43 -27.23
C SER A 45 32.42 13.23 -28.05
N ALA A 46 31.97 12.02 -27.69
CA ALA A 46 32.04 10.91 -28.63
C ALA A 46 31.30 11.34 -29.91
N SER A 47 32.05 11.63 -30.98
CA SER A 47 31.46 11.91 -32.29
C SER A 47 30.75 10.64 -32.72
N LEU A 48 29.42 10.73 -32.83
CA LEU A 48 28.63 9.65 -33.38
C LEU A 48 29.01 9.51 -34.86
N ASP A 49 29.02 8.28 -35.38
CA ASP A 49 29.30 8.02 -36.79
C ASP A 49 28.02 7.54 -37.49
N PRO A 50 27.18 8.46 -38.01
CA PRO A 50 26.02 8.12 -38.80
C PRO A 50 26.32 7.23 -40.01
N ALA A 51 27.51 7.34 -40.61
CA ALA A 51 27.88 6.54 -41.78
C ALA A 51 28.01 5.05 -41.43
N ARG A 52 28.41 4.73 -40.20
CA ARG A 52 28.47 3.35 -39.67
C ARG A 52 27.14 2.81 -39.16
N ALA A 53 26.14 3.66 -38.94
CA ALA A 53 24.88 3.30 -38.28
C ALA A 53 24.18 2.08 -38.91
N GLU A 54 24.12 2.02 -40.24
CA GLU A 54 23.44 0.92 -40.95
C GLU A 54 24.17 -0.42 -40.81
N ALA A 55 25.50 -0.39 -40.82
CA ALA A 55 26.31 -1.58 -40.62
C ALA A 55 26.15 -2.12 -39.20
N ASP A 56 26.14 -1.22 -38.21
CA ASP A 56 25.94 -1.57 -36.81
C ASP A 56 24.53 -2.12 -36.55
N VAL A 57 23.47 -1.51 -37.11
CA VAL A 57 22.10 -2.04 -37.04
C VAL A 57 22.01 -3.44 -37.65
N ARG A 58 22.65 -3.67 -38.80
CA ARG A 58 22.68 -4.99 -39.44
C ARG A 58 23.36 -6.02 -38.54
N ALA A 59 24.52 -5.70 -37.98
CA ALA A 59 25.23 -6.58 -37.06
C ALA A 59 24.39 -6.89 -35.81
N LEU A 60 23.72 -5.89 -35.23
CA LEU A 60 22.85 -6.07 -34.06
C LEU A 60 21.63 -6.96 -34.36
N ARG A 61 21.08 -6.87 -35.57
CA ARG A 61 20.01 -7.77 -36.03
C ARG A 61 20.51 -9.21 -36.15
N GLU A 62 21.71 -9.40 -36.70
CA GLU A 62 22.37 -10.72 -36.79
C GLU A 62 22.68 -11.31 -35.39
N GLU A 63 22.93 -10.46 -34.39
CA GLU A 63 23.08 -10.83 -32.97
C GLU A 63 21.74 -11.19 -32.29
N GLY A 64 20.61 -11.05 -32.98
CA GLY A 64 19.29 -11.50 -32.51
C GLY A 64 18.37 -10.40 -31.99
N LEU A 65 18.73 -9.11 -32.12
CA LEU A 65 17.82 -7.98 -31.81
C LEU A 65 16.74 -7.76 -32.87
N ASP A 66 16.53 -8.73 -33.76
CA ASP A 66 15.50 -8.76 -34.79
C ASP A 66 14.34 -9.73 -34.44
N GLY A 67 14.20 -10.12 -33.17
CA GLY A 67 13.16 -11.06 -32.72
C GLY A 67 11.75 -10.68 -33.20
N TYR A 68 11.44 -9.39 -33.26
CA TYR A 68 10.18 -8.83 -33.73
C TYR A 68 9.92 -9.10 -35.22
N CYS A 69 10.97 -9.24 -36.03
CA CYS A 69 10.86 -9.58 -37.45
C CYS A 69 10.50 -11.05 -37.67
N ARG A 70 10.87 -11.94 -36.74
CA ARG A 70 10.63 -13.39 -36.84
C ARG A 70 9.37 -13.83 -36.09
N ASN A 71 9.19 -13.34 -34.87
CA ASN A 71 8.11 -13.71 -33.97
C ASN A 71 7.72 -12.53 -33.07
N PRO A 72 7.03 -11.51 -33.59
CA PRO A 72 6.64 -10.34 -32.81
C PRO A 72 5.68 -10.72 -31.68
N ASN A 73 5.65 -9.91 -30.63
CA ASN A 73 4.66 -10.08 -29.57
C ASN A 73 3.23 -9.91 -30.13
N THR A 74 2.43 -10.97 -30.07
CA THR A 74 1.01 -10.93 -30.45
C THR A 74 0.09 -11.05 -29.22
N PRO A 75 -0.99 -10.26 -29.11
CA PRO A 75 -1.44 -9.25 -30.07
C PRO A 75 -0.50 -8.03 -30.15
N LEU A 76 -0.38 -7.44 -31.33
CA LEU A 76 0.45 -6.25 -31.53
C LEU A 76 -0.10 -5.08 -30.70
N SER A 77 0.80 -4.31 -30.07
CA SER A 77 0.42 -3.08 -29.37
C SER A 77 -0.08 -2.02 -30.37
N PRO A 78 -0.96 -1.09 -29.99
CA PRO A 78 -1.44 -0.04 -30.90
C PRO A 78 -0.32 0.76 -31.59
N ARG A 79 0.81 0.95 -30.90
CA ARG A 79 1.99 1.61 -31.48
C ARG A 79 2.69 0.73 -32.51
N ALA A 80 2.84 -0.58 -32.24
CA ALA A 80 3.39 -1.52 -33.22
C ALA A 80 2.52 -1.61 -34.48
N ILE A 81 1.19 -1.52 -34.33
CA ILE A 81 0.25 -1.45 -35.47
C ILE A 81 0.55 -0.23 -36.35
N GLY A 82 0.81 0.93 -35.75
CA GLY A 82 1.18 2.15 -36.48
C GLY A 82 2.48 2.02 -37.30
N LEU A 83 3.31 1.01 -37.02
CA LEU A 83 4.57 0.75 -37.73
C LEU A 83 4.42 -0.30 -38.86
N CYS A 84 3.23 -0.86 -39.08
CA CYS A 84 3.00 -1.84 -40.12
C CYS A 84 3.42 -1.41 -41.53
N PRO A 85 3.34 -0.13 -41.94
CA PRO A 85 3.86 0.27 -43.25
C PRO A 85 5.38 0.07 -43.41
N HIS A 86 6.16 0.16 -42.33
CA HIS A 86 7.61 -0.14 -42.36
C HIS A 86 7.90 -1.64 -42.51
N ALA A 87 6.99 -2.52 -42.04
CA ALA A 87 7.22 -3.97 -41.99
C ALA A 87 7.59 -4.55 -43.37
N ARG A 88 6.94 -4.08 -44.43
CA ARG A 88 7.13 -4.58 -45.80
C ARG A 88 8.42 -4.10 -46.47
N GLU A 89 9.03 -3.04 -45.94
CA GLU A 89 10.23 -2.43 -46.50
C GLU A 89 11.52 -2.96 -45.85
N VAL A 90 11.41 -3.60 -44.69
CA VAL A 90 12.53 -4.22 -43.98
C VAL A 90 12.74 -5.65 -44.49
N LYS A 91 13.89 -5.90 -45.13
CA LYS A 91 14.26 -7.25 -45.58
C LYS A 91 14.36 -8.23 -44.40
N GLY A 92 13.81 -9.45 -44.57
CA GLY A 92 13.82 -10.51 -43.56
C GLY A 92 12.89 -10.27 -42.37
N CYS A 93 11.77 -9.57 -42.59
CA CYS A 93 10.80 -9.20 -41.55
C CYS A 93 9.42 -9.85 -41.75
N GLU A 94 9.40 -11.08 -42.27
CA GLU A 94 8.18 -11.79 -42.69
C GLU A 94 7.22 -12.04 -41.51
N GLY A 95 7.72 -12.28 -40.30
CA GLY A 95 6.91 -12.48 -39.11
C GLY A 95 6.16 -11.22 -38.68
N PHE A 96 6.79 -10.04 -38.79
CA PHE A 96 6.12 -8.77 -38.52
C PHE A 96 5.08 -8.44 -39.59
N VAL A 97 5.41 -8.67 -40.87
CA VAL A 97 4.47 -8.54 -41.98
C VAL A 97 3.24 -9.43 -41.78
N ALA A 98 3.44 -10.71 -41.44
CA ALA A 98 2.34 -11.64 -41.19
C ALA A 98 1.46 -11.21 -40.00
N ALA A 99 2.05 -10.67 -38.93
CA ALA A 99 1.30 -10.14 -37.79
C ALA A 99 0.47 -8.90 -38.16
N CYS A 100 1.00 -8.02 -39.02
CA CYS A 100 0.26 -6.88 -39.57
C CYS A 100 -0.88 -7.31 -40.51
N ASP A 101 -0.62 -8.22 -41.44
CA ASP A 101 -1.62 -8.74 -42.37
C ASP A 101 -2.73 -9.50 -41.63
N ALA A 102 -2.41 -10.17 -40.50
CA ALA A 102 -3.42 -10.81 -39.65
C ALA A 102 -4.43 -9.80 -39.10
N LEU A 103 -4.04 -8.55 -38.81
CA LEU A 103 -4.93 -7.49 -38.33
C LEU A 103 -5.88 -7.00 -39.42
N GLU A 104 -5.42 -6.86 -40.67
CA GLU A 104 -6.28 -6.49 -41.81
C GLU A 104 -7.35 -7.55 -42.06
N ASN A 105 -7.03 -8.82 -41.77
CA ASN A 105 -7.93 -9.96 -41.94
C ASN A 105 -8.83 -10.23 -40.73
N VAL A 106 -8.62 -9.55 -39.60
CA VAL A 106 -9.60 -9.56 -38.50
C VAL A 106 -10.81 -8.78 -38.99
N LYS A 107 -11.80 -9.49 -39.56
CA LYS A 107 -13.16 -8.96 -39.64
C LYS A 107 -13.50 -8.44 -38.26
N PRO A 108 -13.93 -7.17 -38.10
CA PRO A 108 -14.43 -6.72 -36.81
C PRO A 108 -15.43 -7.77 -36.37
N ILE A 109 -15.16 -8.40 -35.23
CA ILE A 109 -16.13 -9.31 -34.61
C ILE A 109 -17.26 -8.37 -34.25
N GLU A 110 -18.21 -8.18 -35.17
CA GLU A 110 -19.43 -7.48 -34.88
C GLU A 110 -20.01 -8.24 -33.71
N PRO A 111 -20.09 -7.62 -32.51
CA PRO A 111 -20.68 -8.30 -31.38
C PRO A 111 -22.04 -8.78 -31.88
N PRO A 112 -22.38 -10.07 -31.68
CA PRO A 112 -23.62 -10.62 -32.19
C PRO A 112 -24.76 -9.63 -31.91
N GLY A 113 -25.66 -9.38 -32.86
CA GLY A 113 -26.66 -8.30 -32.68
C GLY A 113 -27.45 -8.38 -31.36
N TRP A 114 -27.54 -9.58 -30.77
CA TRP A 114 -28.08 -9.80 -29.43
C TRP A 114 -27.21 -9.23 -28.30
N PHE A 115 -25.88 -9.25 -28.40
CA PHE A 115 -24.92 -8.69 -27.43
C PHE A 115 -25.02 -7.17 -27.34
N LYS A 116 -25.10 -6.47 -28.49
CA LYS A 116 -25.31 -5.01 -28.52
C LYS A 116 -26.65 -4.63 -27.90
N ARG A 117 -27.72 -5.34 -28.27
CA ARG A 117 -29.05 -5.17 -27.65
C ARG A 117 -29.06 -5.49 -26.16
N PHE A 118 -28.29 -6.49 -25.73
CA PHE A 118 -28.15 -6.87 -24.33
C PHE A 118 -27.46 -5.78 -23.51
N PHE A 119 -26.35 -5.19 -23.99
CA PHE A 119 -25.69 -4.08 -23.30
C PHE A 119 -26.49 -2.77 -23.34
N GLU A 120 -27.14 -2.45 -24.45
CA GLU A 120 -28.06 -1.31 -24.56
C GLU A 120 -29.25 -1.46 -23.61
N TRP A 121 -29.74 -2.69 -23.37
CA TRP A 121 -30.79 -2.97 -22.40
C TRP A 121 -30.29 -3.04 -20.95
N ILE A 122 -29.06 -3.54 -20.74
CA ILE A 122 -28.43 -3.58 -19.42
C ILE A 122 -28.04 -2.20 -18.92
N GLY A 123 -27.68 -1.25 -19.77
CA GLY A 123 -27.35 0.11 -19.31
C GLY A 123 -28.44 0.70 -18.41
N PRO A 124 -29.70 0.79 -18.88
CA PRO A 124 -30.83 1.23 -18.07
C PRO A 124 -31.12 0.30 -16.88
N VAL A 125 -31.07 -1.02 -17.06
CA VAL A 125 -31.38 -1.98 -15.98
C VAL A 125 -30.33 -1.93 -14.87
N ALA A 126 -29.04 -1.88 -15.21
CA ALA A 126 -27.93 -1.74 -14.27
C ALA A 126 -27.97 -0.37 -13.57
N GLN A 127 -28.33 0.70 -14.29
CA GLN A 127 -28.56 2.01 -13.69
C GLN A 127 -29.73 1.97 -12.70
N LEU A 128 -30.83 1.31 -13.05
CA LEU A 128 -32.02 1.17 -12.20
C LEU A 128 -31.74 0.26 -10.99
N VAL A 129 -31.00 -0.83 -11.17
CA VAL A 129 -30.52 -1.71 -10.09
C VAL A 129 -29.56 -0.94 -9.18
N LEU A 130 -28.63 -0.15 -9.73
CA LEU A 130 -27.73 0.69 -8.95
C LEU A 130 -28.51 1.71 -8.13
N TRP A 131 -29.48 2.42 -8.73
CA TRP A 131 -30.33 3.37 -8.01
C TRP A 131 -31.21 2.70 -6.97
N ALA A 132 -31.74 1.51 -7.26
CA ALA A 132 -32.50 0.72 -6.29
C ALA A 132 -31.62 0.26 -5.12
N LEU A 133 -30.36 -0.10 -5.38
CA LEU A 133 -29.39 -0.52 -4.36
C LEU A 133 -28.95 0.67 -3.51
N VAL A 134 -28.69 1.84 -4.13
CA VAL A 134 -28.45 3.10 -3.43
C VAL A 134 -29.66 3.48 -2.57
N ALA A 135 -30.88 3.43 -3.12
CA ALA A 135 -32.11 3.71 -2.37
C ALA A 135 -32.31 2.73 -1.21
N ALA A 136 -32.05 1.44 -1.43
CA ALA A 136 -32.11 0.43 -0.37
C ALA A 136 -31.10 0.73 0.74
N VAL A 137 -29.84 1.08 0.42
CA VAL A 137 -28.83 1.49 1.40
C VAL A 137 -29.27 2.73 2.16
N VAL A 138 -29.76 3.77 1.47
CA VAL A 138 -30.29 4.99 2.11
C VAL A 138 -31.42 4.66 3.07
N VAL A 139 -32.39 3.83 2.66
CA VAL A 139 -33.50 3.39 3.51
C VAL A 139 -32.99 2.61 4.72
N LEU A 140 -32.01 1.71 4.54
CA LEU A 140 -31.42 0.90 5.60
C LEU A 140 -30.63 1.73 6.61
N LEU A 141 -30.10 2.89 6.21
CA LEU A 141 -29.42 3.86 7.07
C LEU A 141 -30.38 4.85 7.75
N VAL A 142 -31.38 5.36 7.01
CA VAL A 142 -32.32 6.38 7.51
C VAL A 142 -33.35 5.76 8.46
N LEU A 143 -33.90 4.58 8.16
CA LEU A 143 -34.88 3.91 9.03
C LEU A 143 -34.40 3.70 10.48
N PRO A 144 -33.20 3.19 10.77
CA PRO A 144 -32.73 3.06 12.14
C PRO A 144 -32.49 4.42 12.80
N LEU A 145 -32.05 5.44 12.05
CA LEU A 145 -31.87 6.80 12.56
C LEU A 145 -33.20 7.44 12.97
N VAL A 146 -34.22 7.33 12.11
CA VAL A 146 -35.60 7.80 12.38
C VAL A 146 -36.21 7.02 13.55
N ARG A 147 -36.07 5.68 13.58
CA ARG A 147 -36.55 4.86 14.70
C ARG A 147 -35.84 5.18 16.01
N TRP A 148 -34.54 5.48 15.96
CA TRP A 148 -33.78 5.92 17.13
C TRP A 148 -34.27 7.28 17.63
N TRP A 149 -34.46 8.25 16.74
CA TRP A 149 -34.97 9.58 17.09
C TRP A 149 -36.41 9.55 17.64
N LEU A 150 -37.28 8.74 17.04
CA LEU A 150 -38.65 8.52 17.53
C LEU A 150 -38.68 7.82 18.91
N ARG A 151 -37.70 6.98 19.24
CA ARG A 151 -37.56 6.39 20.58
C ARG A 151 -36.94 7.36 21.58
N ALA A 152 -35.96 8.15 21.18
CA ALA A 152 -35.35 9.17 22.03
C ALA A 152 -36.36 10.24 22.47
N ARG A 153 -37.33 10.57 21.61
CA ARG A 153 -38.47 11.43 21.98
C ARG A 153 -39.47 10.79 22.95
N ARG A 154 -39.45 9.46 23.14
CA ARG A 154 -40.35 8.74 24.06
C ARG A 154 -39.72 8.44 25.42
N SER A 155 -38.43 8.70 25.62
CA SER A 155 -37.70 8.36 26.85
C SER A 155 -37.32 9.57 27.72
N THR A 156 -37.92 10.74 27.51
CA THR A 156 -37.68 11.95 28.34
C THR A 156 -38.57 12.01 29.60
N THR A 157 -38.75 10.88 30.27
CA THR A 157 -39.29 10.80 31.63
C THR A 157 -38.73 9.54 32.27
N GLU A 158 -37.55 9.64 32.89
CA GLU A 158 -37.11 8.92 34.08
C GLU A 158 -35.61 9.16 34.33
N ASP A 159 -35.27 9.28 35.61
CA ASP A 159 -34.10 9.93 36.18
C ASP A 159 -32.73 9.35 35.75
N ALA A 160 -31.79 10.24 35.43
CA ALA A 160 -30.39 9.90 35.25
C ALA A 160 -29.56 10.50 36.41
N ALA A 161 -29.23 9.65 37.38
CA ALA A 161 -28.14 9.91 38.31
C ALA A 161 -26.80 9.61 37.60
N GLU A 162 -25.93 10.61 37.56
CA GLU A 162 -24.58 10.53 36.99
C GLU A 162 -23.65 9.59 37.76
N PRO A 163 -22.82 8.78 37.08
CA PRO A 163 -21.62 8.20 37.68
C PRO A 163 -20.41 9.11 37.42
N LYS A 164 -19.75 9.53 38.51
CA LYS A 164 -18.45 10.21 38.49
C LYS A 164 -17.36 9.25 37.97
N THR A 165 -16.75 9.58 36.84
CA THR A 165 -15.49 8.99 36.37
C THR A 165 -14.30 9.68 37.03
N ALA A 166 -13.49 8.92 37.75
CA ALA A 166 -12.15 9.32 38.18
C ALA A 166 -11.17 9.11 37.02
N THR A 167 -10.45 10.17 36.67
CA THR A 167 -9.30 10.19 35.78
C THR A 167 -8.07 9.61 36.49
N VAL A 168 -7.34 8.72 35.81
CA VAL A 168 -5.96 8.38 36.16
C VAL A 168 -5.11 8.58 34.93
N GLU A 169 -4.18 9.52 35.05
CA GLU A 169 -3.10 9.86 34.15
C GLU A 169 -1.88 8.97 34.50
N VAL A 170 -1.37 8.20 33.53
CA VAL A 170 0.02 7.70 33.55
C VAL A 170 0.60 7.76 32.14
N VAL A 171 1.28 8.88 31.90
CA VAL A 171 2.58 9.09 31.21
C VAL A 171 3.07 8.02 30.22
N ALA A 172 3.02 8.41 28.94
CA ALA A 172 4.11 8.41 27.96
C ALA A 172 5.34 7.50 28.21
N ALA A 173 5.32 6.31 27.61
CA ALA A 173 6.51 5.52 27.23
C ALA A 173 6.14 4.44 26.18
N ALA A 174 5.25 4.76 25.24
CA ALA A 174 4.63 3.77 24.34
C ALA A 174 4.63 4.20 22.85
N GLU A 175 5.50 5.13 22.46
CA GLU A 175 5.50 5.70 21.10
C GLU A 175 6.62 5.13 20.19
N GLU A 176 7.41 4.16 20.68
CA GLU A 176 8.56 3.61 19.94
C GLU A 176 8.47 2.10 19.62
N ALA A 177 7.27 1.49 19.68
CA ALA A 177 7.06 0.06 19.41
C ALA A 177 6.07 -0.22 18.25
N LEU A 178 5.90 0.73 17.33
CA LEU A 178 5.05 0.62 16.15
C LEU A 178 5.70 -0.21 15.03
N ALA A 179 5.94 -1.51 15.27
CA ALA A 179 6.19 -2.51 14.20
C ALA A 179 6.10 -4.00 14.60
N THR A 180 5.71 -4.34 15.84
CA THR A 180 5.50 -5.75 16.25
C THR A 180 4.16 -5.87 16.93
N THR A 181 3.30 -6.76 16.46
CA THR A 181 2.10 -7.11 17.22
C THR A 181 2.52 -7.67 18.59
N ASP A 182 1.81 -7.33 19.66
CA ASP A 182 2.12 -7.83 21.02
C ASP A 182 2.31 -9.36 21.06
N ALA A 183 1.66 -10.10 20.16
CA ALA A 183 1.77 -11.54 20.04
C ALA A 183 3.13 -12.02 19.45
N GLU A 184 3.70 -11.29 18.49
CA GLU A 184 5.02 -11.61 17.93
C GLU A 184 6.16 -11.29 18.91
N ALA A 185 6.01 -10.23 19.69
CA ALA A 185 6.93 -9.92 20.79
C ALA A 185 6.91 -11.05 21.85
N LEU A 186 5.72 -11.58 22.17
CA LEU A 186 5.58 -12.75 23.07
C LEU A 186 6.18 -14.03 22.45
N LEU A 187 6.02 -14.28 21.15
CA LEU A 187 6.69 -15.40 20.48
C LEU A 187 8.22 -15.31 20.56
N ALA A 188 8.78 -14.12 20.30
CA ALA A 188 10.22 -13.90 20.37
C ALA A 188 10.76 -14.14 21.80
N ARG A 189 10.00 -13.69 22.81
CA ARG A 189 10.32 -13.91 24.22
C ARG A 189 10.22 -15.37 24.62
N ALA A 190 9.22 -16.10 24.14
CA ALA A 190 9.08 -17.54 24.37
C ALA A 190 10.28 -18.32 23.81
N ALA A 191 10.71 -18.00 22.59
CA ALA A 191 11.90 -18.59 21.98
C ALA A 191 13.19 -18.26 22.74
N ASP A 192 13.25 -17.11 23.40
CA ASP A 192 14.39 -16.74 24.24
C ASP A 192 14.44 -17.55 25.55
N HIS A 193 13.29 -17.82 26.18
CA HIS A 193 13.20 -18.75 27.30
C HIS A 193 13.63 -20.17 26.90
N GLU A 194 13.22 -20.64 25.72
CA GLU A 194 13.64 -21.93 25.18
C GLU A 194 15.16 -22.01 25.01
N ARG A 195 15.80 -21.00 24.39
CA ARG A 195 17.27 -20.96 24.22
C ARG A 195 18.05 -20.98 25.53
N ARG A 196 17.50 -20.39 26.60
CA ARG A 196 18.11 -20.35 27.94
C ARG A 196 17.87 -21.64 28.74
N GLY A 197 17.15 -22.62 28.18
CA GLY A 197 16.77 -23.85 28.88
C GLY A 197 15.64 -23.67 29.91
N ASP A 198 14.98 -22.51 29.95
CA ASP A 198 13.84 -22.24 30.84
C ASP A 198 12.54 -22.74 30.19
N LEU A 199 12.44 -24.07 30.05
CA LEU A 199 11.39 -24.73 29.27
C LEU A 199 9.98 -24.49 29.83
N ALA A 200 9.86 -24.35 31.16
CA ALA A 200 8.59 -24.05 31.82
C ALA A 200 8.07 -22.65 31.45
N ARG A 201 8.94 -21.62 31.47
CA ARG A 201 8.56 -20.28 31.01
C ARG A 201 8.35 -20.20 29.51
N ALA A 202 9.08 -21.00 28.72
CA ALA A 202 8.90 -21.02 27.27
C ALA A 202 7.47 -21.46 26.90
N ILE A 203 6.98 -22.56 27.46
CA ILE A 203 5.65 -23.10 27.16
C ILE A 203 4.52 -22.14 27.56
N SER A 204 4.57 -21.54 28.76
CA SER A 204 3.55 -20.57 29.19
C SER A 204 3.57 -19.30 28.35
N THR A 205 4.75 -18.84 27.91
CA THR A 205 4.88 -17.67 27.03
C THR A 205 4.37 -17.96 25.61
N TYR A 206 4.56 -19.18 25.09
CA TYR A 206 3.96 -19.60 23.82
C TYR A 206 2.42 -19.65 23.87
N LEU A 207 1.84 -20.11 24.98
CA LEU A 207 0.38 -20.03 25.18
C LEU A 207 -0.08 -18.57 25.21
N ALA A 208 0.62 -17.69 25.92
CA ALA A 208 0.28 -16.27 25.97
C ALA A 208 0.30 -15.62 24.58
N ALA A 209 1.30 -15.96 23.75
CA ALA A 209 1.39 -15.49 22.37
C ALA A 209 0.19 -15.97 21.52
N ALA A 210 -0.16 -17.25 21.61
CA ALA A 210 -1.29 -17.83 20.88
C ALA A 210 -2.63 -17.22 21.32
N LEU A 211 -2.85 -17.06 22.62
CA LEU A 211 -4.04 -16.42 23.18
C LEU A 211 -4.14 -14.95 22.75
N ARG A 212 -3.04 -14.19 22.78
CA ARG A 212 -3.03 -12.78 22.33
C ARG A 212 -3.35 -12.66 20.84
N ALA A 213 -2.79 -13.54 19.99
CA ALA A 213 -3.10 -13.54 18.57
C ALA A 213 -4.59 -13.84 18.31
N LEU A 214 -5.17 -14.80 19.04
CA LEU A 214 -6.59 -15.14 18.91
C LEU A 214 -7.52 -14.05 19.46
N ASP A 215 -7.12 -13.34 20.52
CA ASP A 215 -7.84 -12.18 21.07
C ASP A 215 -7.87 -11.02 20.08
N VAL A 216 -6.72 -10.71 19.45
CA VAL A 216 -6.62 -9.69 18.40
C VAL A 216 -7.50 -10.03 17.19
N ARG A 217 -7.61 -11.32 16.84
CA ARG A 217 -8.53 -11.80 15.79
C ARG A 217 -10.01 -11.85 16.22
N GLY A 218 -10.32 -11.58 17.49
CA GLY A 218 -11.67 -11.71 18.05
C GLY A 218 -12.16 -13.16 18.16
N ALA A 219 -11.27 -14.14 18.02
CA ALA A 219 -11.59 -15.55 18.16
C ALA A 219 -11.78 -15.94 19.63
N ILE A 220 -11.15 -15.24 20.57
CA ILE A 220 -11.40 -15.32 22.02
C ILE A 220 -11.44 -13.91 22.62
N ARG A 221 -11.78 -13.80 23.90
CA ARG A 221 -11.64 -12.56 24.68
C ARG A 221 -10.86 -12.83 25.95
N LEU A 222 -9.71 -12.19 26.12
CA LEU A 222 -8.86 -12.38 27.31
C LEU A 222 -9.46 -11.69 28.54
N GLU A 223 -9.68 -12.46 29.60
CA GLU A 223 -10.25 -11.99 30.88
C GLU A 223 -9.51 -12.66 32.06
N ARG A 224 -9.11 -11.88 33.06
CA ARG A 224 -8.28 -12.37 34.18
C ARG A 224 -8.89 -13.51 34.99
N HIS A 225 -10.20 -13.70 34.91
CA HIS A 225 -10.93 -14.71 35.69
C HIS A 225 -11.23 -15.99 34.90
N ARG A 226 -10.78 -16.07 33.64
CA ARG A 226 -11.00 -17.25 32.80
C ARG A 226 -9.85 -18.25 32.90
N THR A 227 -10.21 -19.52 32.86
CA THR A 227 -9.25 -20.65 32.85
C THR A 227 -8.79 -21.00 31.43
N ASN A 228 -7.66 -21.70 31.29
CA ASN A 228 -7.13 -22.14 30.00
C ASN A 228 -8.16 -22.95 29.19
N GLY A 229 -8.88 -23.87 29.84
CA GLY A 229 -9.94 -24.66 29.21
C GLY A 229 -11.15 -23.85 28.73
N GLU A 230 -11.44 -22.71 29.37
CA GLU A 230 -12.50 -21.81 28.92
C GLU A 230 -12.14 -21.05 27.64
N TYR A 231 -10.85 -20.74 27.41
CA TYR A 231 -10.40 -20.16 26.15
C TYR A 231 -10.55 -21.13 24.98
N VAL A 232 -10.27 -22.42 25.19
CA VAL A 232 -10.47 -23.46 24.16
C VAL A 232 -11.95 -23.62 23.81
N ARG A 233 -12.82 -23.76 24.83
CA ARG A 233 -14.27 -23.88 24.62
C ARG A 233 -14.87 -22.63 23.98
N GLY A 234 -14.41 -21.46 24.43
CA GLY A 234 -14.86 -20.15 23.96
C GLY A 234 -14.28 -19.70 22.62
N CYS A 235 -13.32 -20.43 22.04
CA CYS A 235 -12.69 -20.06 20.76
C CYS A 235 -13.69 -20.16 19.60
N ALA A 236 -14.02 -19.05 18.95
CA ALA A 236 -14.94 -18.99 17.83
C ALA A 236 -14.34 -19.56 16.52
N GLU A 237 -13.01 -19.58 16.40
CA GLU A 237 -12.31 -20.04 15.21
C GLU A 237 -12.12 -21.56 15.23
N ALA A 238 -12.92 -22.28 14.43
CA ALA A 238 -12.95 -23.74 14.43
C ALA A 238 -11.58 -24.38 14.09
N GLY A 239 -10.81 -23.78 13.18
CA GLY A 239 -9.48 -24.26 12.81
C GLY A 239 -8.40 -24.02 13.89
N ALA A 240 -8.58 -23.00 14.73
CA ALA A 240 -7.64 -22.68 15.81
C ALA A 240 -7.90 -23.45 17.10
N ARG A 241 -9.12 -23.98 17.29
CA ARG A 241 -9.52 -24.65 18.53
C ARG A 241 -8.70 -25.93 18.83
N PRO A 242 -8.45 -26.85 17.89
CA PRO A 242 -7.60 -28.02 18.14
C PRO A 242 -6.14 -27.68 18.51
N PRO A 243 -5.40 -26.84 17.75
CA PRO A 243 -4.02 -26.51 18.11
C PRO A 243 -3.93 -25.71 19.42
N LEU A 244 -4.92 -24.86 19.73
CA LEU A 244 -4.99 -24.18 21.03
C LEU A 244 -5.21 -25.18 22.18
N GLY A 245 -6.10 -26.15 22.00
CA GLY A 245 -6.36 -27.20 22.99
C GLY A 245 -5.13 -28.07 23.29
N ASP A 246 -4.32 -28.35 22.27
CA ASP A 246 -3.06 -29.07 22.46
C ASP A 246 -2.03 -28.26 23.24
N ILE A 247 -1.90 -26.96 22.95
CA ILE A 247 -1.00 -26.07 23.70
C ILE A 247 -1.43 -25.99 25.17
N VAL A 248 -2.72 -25.76 25.43
CA VAL A 248 -3.28 -25.71 26.79
C VAL A 248 -3.01 -26.99 27.57
N ARG A 249 -3.15 -28.16 26.93
CA ARG A 249 -2.90 -29.44 27.59
C ARG A 249 -1.44 -29.61 28.03
N GLU A 250 -0.50 -29.22 27.18
CA GLU A 250 0.94 -29.29 27.51
C GLU A 250 1.31 -28.29 28.61
N VAL A 251 0.70 -27.10 28.61
CA VAL A 251 0.86 -26.10 29.69
C VAL A 251 0.29 -26.62 31.00
N ASP A 252 -0.93 -27.15 30.99
CA ASP A 252 -1.59 -27.66 32.20
C ASP A 252 -0.83 -28.87 32.79
N LEU A 253 -0.23 -29.72 31.94
CA LEU A 253 0.66 -30.81 32.38
C LEU A 253 1.93 -30.28 33.05
N ALA A 254 2.53 -29.22 32.51
CA ALA A 254 3.74 -28.61 33.05
C ALA A 254 3.48 -27.83 34.37
N GLU A 255 2.37 -27.10 34.47
CA GLU A 255 2.06 -26.25 35.62
C GLU A 255 1.35 -27.01 36.76
N PHE A 256 0.45 -27.94 36.43
CA PHE A 256 -0.41 -28.63 37.41
C PHE A 256 -0.18 -30.14 37.47
N GLY A 257 0.42 -30.75 36.44
CA GLY A 257 0.63 -32.19 36.34
C GLY A 257 1.88 -32.72 37.06
N GLY A 258 2.71 -31.84 37.62
CA GLY A 258 3.92 -32.23 38.36
C GLY A 258 5.05 -32.83 37.50
N ARG A 259 4.94 -32.75 36.17
CA ARG A 259 5.95 -33.23 35.23
C ARG A 259 6.65 -32.05 34.56
N PRO A 260 7.98 -31.87 34.74
CA PRO A 260 8.69 -30.79 34.07
C PRO A 260 8.65 -30.99 32.54
N PRO A 261 8.48 -29.91 31.75
CA PRO A 261 8.44 -30.02 30.30
C PRO A 261 9.81 -30.39 29.75
N ASP A 262 9.82 -31.25 28.73
CA ASP A 262 11.01 -31.58 27.95
C ASP A 262 11.10 -30.74 26.66
N GLY A 263 12.25 -30.78 25.99
CA GLY A 263 12.47 -30.00 24.77
C GLY A 263 11.53 -30.38 23.62
N GLU A 264 11.04 -31.63 23.60
CA GLU A 264 10.12 -32.10 22.57
C GLU A 264 8.73 -31.49 22.75
N ALA A 265 8.24 -31.40 23.99
CA ALA A 265 7.01 -30.73 24.35
C ALA A 265 7.04 -29.24 23.97
N VAL A 266 8.15 -28.55 24.26
CA VAL A 266 8.33 -27.14 23.88
C VAL A 266 8.30 -26.99 22.36
N ALA A 267 8.99 -27.85 21.61
CA ALA A 267 8.99 -27.81 20.14
C ALA A 267 7.60 -28.09 19.53
N ARG A 268 6.80 -28.96 20.16
CA ARG A 268 5.40 -29.22 19.78
C ARG A 268 4.50 -28.00 20.03
N VAL A 269 4.69 -27.31 21.14
CA VAL A 269 3.95 -26.09 21.50
C VAL A 269 4.36 -24.93 20.60
N SER A 270 5.66 -24.74 20.35
CA SER A 270 6.19 -23.64 19.55
C SER A 270 5.68 -23.68 18.11
N ARG A 271 5.71 -24.85 17.45
CA ARG A 271 5.16 -25.02 16.08
C ARG A 271 3.69 -24.62 15.99
N ARG A 272 2.88 -25.03 16.97
CA ARG A 272 1.44 -24.71 17.01
C ARG A 272 1.18 -23.23 17.32
N ALA A 273 1.93 -22.66 18.27
CA ALA A 273 1.82 -21.25 18.61
C ALA A 273 2.23 -20.35 17.43
N ILE A 274 3.31 -20.69 16.72
CA ILE A 274 3.74 -19.99 15.50
C ILE A 274 2.66 -20.08 14.42
N ALA A 275 2.06 -21.26 14.20
CA ALA A 275 0.97 -21.41 13.24
C ALA A 275 -0.26 -20.57 13.61
N LEU A 276 -0.59 -20.47 14.91
CA LEU A 276 -1.68 -19.62 15.39
C LEU A 276 -1.38 -18.13 15.28
N VAL A 277 -0.15 -17.69 15.49
CA VAL A 277 0.21 -16.26 15.44
C VAL A 277 0.44 -15.79 14.00
N ARG A 278 1.12 -16.60 13.18
CA ARG A 278 1.51 -16.27 11.79
C ARG A 278 0.62 -16.88 10.71
N GLY A 279 -0.43 -17.62 11.09
CA GLY A 279 -1.43 -18.12 10.16
C GLY A 279 -2.08 -16.94 9.41
N LEU A 280 -1.70 -16.76 8.15
CA LEU A 280 -2.22 -15.67 7.31
C LEU A 280 -3.75 -15.79 7.20
N PRO A 281 -4.51 -14.68 7.33
CA PRO A 281 -5.89 -14.68 6.91
C PRO A 281 -5.92 -15.01 5.41
N LEU A 282 -6.74 -15.99 5.02
CA LEU A 282 -6.94 -16.44 3.64
C LEU A 282 -7.17 -15.27 2.65
N ALA A 283 -7.68 -14.13 3.15
CA ALA A 283 -7.86 -12.89 2.41
C ALA A 283 -6.58 -12.33 1.77
N LEU A 284 -5.41 -12.51 2.38
CA LEU A 284 -4.14 -11.99 1.84
C LEU A 284 -3.63 -12.84 0.66
N LEU A 285 -3.91 -14.15 0.67
CA LEU A 285 -3.60 -15.05 -0.45
C LEU A 285 -4.47 -14.72 -1.68
N VAL A 286 -5.75 -14.39 -1.46
CA VAL A 286 -6.67 -13.96 -2.53
C VAL A 286 -6.23 -12.61 -3.12
N MET A 287 -5.74 -11.68 -2.31
CA MET A 287 -5.21 -10.40 -2.78
C MET A 287 -3.92 -10.57 -3.60
N VAL A 288 -3.02 -11.48 -3.22
CA VAL A 288 -1.81 -11.81 -4.00
C VAL A 288 -2.18 -12.50 -5.33
N LEU A 289 -3.18 -13.37 -5.35
CA LEU A 289 -3.68 -14.01 -6.58
C LEU A 289 -4.37 -13.02 -7.53
N LEU A 290 -5.05 -11.99 -6.99
CA LEU A 290 -5.65 -10.92 -7.80
C LEU A 290 -4.61 -9.93 -8.35
N LEU A 291 -3.49 -9.73 -7.65
CA LEU A 291 -2.37 -8.91 -8.12
C LEU A 291 -1.45 -9.66 -9.11
N ALA A 292 -1.42 -10.98 -9.08
CA ALA A 292 -0.69 -11.81 -10.04
C ALA A 292 -1.35 -11.86 -11.44
N GLY A 293 -2.60 -11.40 -11.57
CA GLY A 293 -3.33 -11.35 -12.86
C GLY A 293 -2.88 -10.23 -13.81
N CYS A 294 -1.99 -9.33 -13.37
CA CYS A 294 -1.42 -8.24 -14.19
C CYS A 294 0.07 -8.47 -14.47
N ALA A 295 0.54 -9.71 -14.47
CA ALA A 295 1.83 -10.04 -15.07
C ALA A 295 1.67 -10.02 -16.59
N ASP A 296 1.53 -8.82 -17.15
CA ASP A 296 1.70 -8.58 -18.58
C ASP A 296 3.00 -9.26 -19.01
N ALA A 297 2.92 -9.96 -20.14
CA ALA A 297 4.00 -10.73 -20.71
C ALA A 297 5.33 -10.00 -20.55
N LEU A 298 6.28 -10.61 -19.85
CA LEU A 298 7.67 -10.15 -19.82
C LEU A 298 8.13 -10.05 -21.27
N SER A 299 8.11 -8.83 -21.81
CA SER A 299 8.43 -8.57 -23.22
C SER A 299 9.84 -9.06 -23.44
N ARG A 300 9.99 -10.04 -24.33
CA ARG A 300 11.29 -10.59 -24.69
C ARG A 300 12.04 -9.49 -25.45
N GLU A 301 13.28 -9.24 -25.04
CA GLU A 301 14.14 -8.24 -25.66
C GLU A 301 14.16 -8.40 -27.18
N GLY A 302 13.99 -7.30 -27.90
CA GLY A 302 13.96 -7.29 -29.36
C GLY A 302 12.72 -7.92 -30.01
N HIS A 303 11.67 -8.30 -29.26
CA HIS A 303 10.44 -8.89 -29.84
C HIS A 303 9.28 -7.90 -30.00
N ASP A 304 9.37 -6.70 -29.44
CA ASP A 304 8.39 -5.63 -29.65
C ASP A 304 8.84 -4.74 -30.83
N PRO A 305 8.08 -4.68 -31.95
CA PRO A 305 8.38 -3.76 -33.06
C PRO A 305 8.42 -2.29 -32.63
N ALA A 306 7.64 -1.91 -31.62
CA ALA A 306 7.58 -0.57 -31.05
C ALA A 306 8.55 -0.35 -29.87
N GLY A 307 9.31 -1.39 -29.50
CA GLY A 307 10.37 -1.32 -28.50
C GLY A 307 11.57 -0.50 -28.99
N ASP A 308 12.54 -0.28 -28.09
CA ASP A 308 13.70 0.60 -28.26
C ASP A 308 15.03 -0.11 -27.92
N ASP A 309 15.03 -1.44 -27.97
CA ASP A 309 16.20 -2.28 -27.67
C ASP A 309 17.30 -2.13 -28.72
N LEU A 310 16.93 -2.11 -30.01
CA LEU A 310 17.84 -1.91 -31.13
C LEU A 310 18.50 -0.53 -31.05
N LEU A 311 17.75 0.51 -30.67
CA LEU A 311 18.28 1.85 -30.46
C LEU A 311 19.34 1.88 -29.36
N ARG A 312 19.01 1.32 -28.19
CA ARG A 312 19.93 1.28 -27.05
C ARG A 312 21.23 0.58 -27.43
N ALA A 313 21.14 -0.56 -28.09
CA ALA A 313 22.31 -1.33 -28.51
C ALA A 313 23.12 -0.60 -29.58
N LEU A 314 22.45 0.10 -30.52
CA LEU A 314 23.11 0.94 -31.53
C LEU A 314 23.91 2.07 -30.86
N LEU A 315 23.29 2.82 -29.97
CA LEU A 315 23.96 3.90 -29.22
C LEU A 315 25.14 3.38 -28.40
N ALA A 316 24.99 2.21 -27.74
CA ALA A 316 26.09 1.59 -27.02
C ALA A 316 27.26 1.20 -27.95
N LYS A 317 26.99 0.67 -29.15
CA LYS A 317 28.04 0.38 -30.17
C LYS A 317 28.75 1.64 -30.65
N GLN A 318 28.07 2.78 -30.60
CA GLN A 318 28.59 4.09 -30.95
C GLN A 318 29.28 4.80 -29.77
N GLY A 319 29.48 4.10 -28.64
CA GLY A 319 30.17 4.64 -27.47
C GLY A 319 29.32 5.56 -26.58
N VAL A 320 28.01 5.67 -26.85
CA VAL A 320 27.09 6.47 -26.04
C VAL A 320 26.58 5.65 -24.86
N THR A 321 26.70 6.22 -23.66
CA THR A 321 26.16 5.63 -22.44
C THR A 321 24.65 5.89 -22.38
N VAL A 322 23.85 4.82 -22.40
CA VAL A 322 22.39 4.92 -22.32
C VAL A 322 21.89 4.45 -20.96
N SER A 323 21.15 5.31 -20.27
CA SER A 323 20.56 5.00 -18.96
C SER A 323 19.08 5.43 -18.87
N ARG A 324 18.41 5.05 -17.78
CA ARG A 324 17.02 5.47 -17.50
C ARG A 324 17.03 6.85 -16.84
N ALA A 325 16.06 7.70 -17.19
CA ALA A 325 15.95 9.03 -16.59
C ALA A 325 15.53 8.98 -15.10
N GLY A 326 14.60 8.07 -14.75
CA GLY A 326 13.93 8.09 -13.45
C GLY A 326 12.88 9.21 -13.39
N PRO A 327 12.25 9.45 -12.23
CA PRO A 327 11.10 10.35 -12.15
C PRO A 327 11.46 11.79 -12.55
N LEU A 328 10.84 12.28 -13.62
CA LEU A 328 11.19 13.54 -14.26
C LEU A 328 10.93 14.75 -13.35
N ALA A 329 9.95 14.65 -12.46
CA ALA A 329 9.60 15.69 -11.50
C ALA A 329 10.63 15.89 -10.38
N SER A 330 11.58 14.95 -10.22
CA SER A 330 12.62 14.97 -9.18
C SER A 330 14.03 14.92 -9.75
N LEU A 331 14.22 15.30 -11.02
CA LEU A 331 15.56 15.36 -11.59
C LEU A 331 16.42 16.36 -10.80
N PRO A 332 17.68 16.02 -10.48
CA PRO A 332 18.58 16.96 -9.85
C PRO A 332 18.85 18.11 -10.84
N LEU A 333 18.66 19.35 -10.38
CA LEU A 333 19.01 20.52 -11.17
C LEU A 333 20.53 20.55 -11.42
N PRO A 334 20.98 20.77 -12.66
CA PRO A 334 22.40 20.88 -12.96
C PRO A 334 23.03 22.03 -12.17
N LYS A 335 24.26 21.82 -11.69
CA LYS A 335 25.05 22.89 -11.09
C LYS A 335 25.72 23.71 -12.18
N GLU A 336 26.11 24.94 -11.84
CA GLU A 336 26.85 25.80 -12.76
C GLU A 336 28.17 25.13 -13.19
N GLY A 337 28.42 25.07 -14.50
CA GLY A 337 29.58 24.39 -15.09
C GLY A 337 29.45 22.86 -15.20
N GLU A 338 28.38 22.26 -14.70
CA GLU A 338 28.10 20.84 -14.89
C GLU A 338 27.44 20.59 -16.25
N THR A 339 27.92 19.57 -16.97
CA THR A 339 27.32 19.10 -18.22
C THR A 339 26.48 17.85 -17.94
N PRO A 340 25.19 17.97 -17.62
CA PRO A 340 24.37 16.81 -17.34
C PRO A 340 24.11 16.00 -18.63
N PRO A 341 23.73 14.72 -18.49
CA PRO A 341 23.30 13.89 -19.61
C PRO A 341 22.11 14.48 -20.37
N ALA A 342 22.00 14.20 -21.67
CA ALA A 342 20.82 14.62 -22.42
C ALA A 342 19.61 13.77 -22.02
N LEU A 343 18.48 14.42 -21.74
CA LEU A 343 17.23 13.78 -21.41
C LEU A 343 16.38 13.60 -22.67
N VAL A 344 16.12 12.36 -23.07
CA VAL A 344 15.29 12.01 -24.22
C VAL A 344 13.89 11.61 -23.75
N VAL A 345 12.87 12.36 -24.19
CA VAL A 345 11.46 12.14 -23.85
C VAL A 345 10.66 11.82 -25.11
N ASP A 346 10.20 10.56 -25.21
CA ASP A 346 9.26 10.12 -26.23
C ASP A 346 7.81 10.38 -25.76
N LEU A 347 7.22 11.48 -26.21
CA LEU A 347 5.87 11.93 -25.84
C LEU A 347 4.74 11.05 -26.41
N ALA A 348 5.07 10.06 -27.25
CA ALA A 348 4.12 9.01 -27.62
C ALA A 348 4.01 7.92 -26.52
N ARG A 349 5.03 7.76 -25.66
CA ARG A 349 5.06 6.79 -24.55
C ARG A 349 4.97 7.41 -23.17
N THR A 350 5.64 8.55 -22.99
CA THR A 350 5.81 9.21 -21.71
C THR A 350 4.92 10.43 -21.66
N GLN A 351 3.77 10.30 -20.99
CA GLN A 351 2.90 11.43 -20.73
C GLN A 351 3.48 12.26 -19.59
N LEU A 352 3.68 13.55 -19.82
CA LEU A 352 4.15 14.48 -18.80
C LEU A 352 2.95 15.03 -18.04
N ASP A 353 2.91 14.82 -16.73
CA ASP A 353 2.01 15.60 -15.87
C ASP A 353 2.52 17.05 -15.71
N GLU A 354 1.67 17.92 -15.17
CA GLU A 354 1.98 19.37 -15.06
C GLU A 354 3.26 19.63 -14.25
N ASP A 355 3.50 18.83 -13.20
CA ASP A 355 4.67 18.94 -12.33
C ASP A 355 5.94 18.48 -13.05
N ALA A 356 5.89 17.33 -13.75
CA ALA A 356 7.00 16.81 -14.55
C ALA A 356 7.33 17.75 -15.71
N GLU A 357 6.33 18.26 -16.43
CA GLU A 357 6.50 19.25 -17.49
C GLU A 357 7.21 20.51 -16.95
N ALA A 358 6.68 21.09 -15.88
CA ALA A 358 7.25 22.29 -15.28
C ALA A 358 8.68 22.04 -14.78
N HIS A 359 8.95 20.88 -14.19
CA HIS A 359 10.27 20.52 -13.69
C HIS A 359 11.29 20.32 -14.81
N VAL A 360 10.97 19.56 -15.85
CA VAL A 360 11.86 19.30 -16.99
C VAL A 360 12.25 20.61 -17.69
N LEU A 361 11.32 21.55 -17.84
CA LEU A 361 11.63 22.87 -18.38
C LEU A 361 12.52 23.70 -17.42
N ARG A 362 12.37 23.59 -16.10
CA ARG A 362 13.28 24.23 -15.14
C ARG A 362 14.68 23.60 -15.19
N TRP A 363 14.76 22.28 -15.25
CA TRP A 363 16.00 21.53 -15.39
C TRP A 363 16.76 21.93 -16.66
N THR A 364 16.04 22.07 -17.78
CA THR A 364 16.62 22.56 -19.03
C THR A 364 17.13 24.00 -18.88
N ARG A 365 16.33 24.90 -18.29
CA ARG A 365 16.77 26.29 -18.03
C ARG A 365 18.02 26.40 -17.18
N ALA A 366 18.27 25.43 -16.32
CA ALA A 366 19.44 25.37 -15.45
C ALA A 366 20.70 24.78 -16.12
N GLY A 367 20.66 24.43 -17.42
CA GLY A 367 21.83 23.90 -18.15
C GLY A 367 21.62 22.51 -18.75
N GLY A 368 20.45 21.90 -18.54
CA GLY A 368 20.12 20.59 -19.11
C GLY A 368 19.93 20.62 -20.62
N THR A 369 20.18 19.48 -21.28
CA THR A 369 19.83 19.27 -22.70
C THR A 369 18.62 18.35 -22.80
N LEU A 370 17.51 18.85 -23.34
CA LEU A 370 16.25 18.11 -23.47
C LEU A 370 15.98 17.77 -24.93
N VAL A 371 15.76 16.49 -25.24
CA VAL A 371 15.32 16.01 -26.56
C VAL A 371 13.87 15.59 -26.47
N LEU A 372 12.97 16.30 -27.15
CA LEU A 372 11.55 15.98 -27.23
C LEU A 372 11.24 15.32 -28.57
N MET A 373 10.69 14.11 -28.52
CA MET A 373 10.26 13.37 -29.71
C MET A 373 8.79 12.99 -29.60
N GLY A 374 8.04 13.06 -30.68
CA GLY A 374 6.63 12.70 -30.73
C GLY A 374 5.75 13.82 -31.29
N GLY A 375 4.43 13.67 -31.16
CA GLY A 375 3.45 14.63 -31.67
C GLY A 375 3.62 16.02 -31.05
N VAL A 376 3.77 17.03 -31.90
CA VAL A 376 4.08 18.43 -31.53
C VAL A 376 2.99 19.04 -30.64
N GLU A 377 1.75 18.58 -30.79
CA GLU A 377 0.61 18.96 -29.96
C GLU A 377 0.73 18.53 -28.49
N ARG A 378 1.59 17.55 -28.20
CA ARG A 378 1.87 17.08 -26.82
C ARG A 378 3.08 17.74 -26.20
N TRP A 379 3.78 18.60 -26.93
CA TRP A 379 4.95 19.28 -26.41
C TRP A 379 4.54 20.31 -25.35
N PRO A 380 5.43 20.61 -24.38
CA PRO A 380 5.16 21.63 -23.38
C PRO A 380 4.75 22.96 -24.00
N LYS A 381 3.59 23.49 -23.62
CA LYS A 381 3.01 24.69 -24.27
C LYS A 381 3.92 25.91 -24.15
N ALA A 382 4.73 25.97 -23.09
CA ALA A 382 5.71 27.02 -22.85
C ALA A 382 6.78 27.12 -23.94
N LEU A 383 7.00 26.06 -24.73
CA LEU A 383 7.96 26.06 -25.84
C LEU A 383 7.41 26.78 -27.08
N ALA A 384 6.09 26.96 -27.17
CA ALA A 384 5.40 27.65 -28.27
C ALA A 384 5.68 27.06 -29.67
N ALA A 385 6.02 25.77 -29.75
CA ALA A 385 6.10 25.05 -31.02
C ALA A 385 4.70 24.85 -31.61
N LYS A 386 4.58 24.95 -32.94
CA LYS A 386 3.30 24.77 -33.65
C LYS A 386 3.44 23.71 -34.71
N ARG A 387 2.56 22.72 -34.68
CA ARG A 387 2.46 21.69 -35.71
C ARG A 387 2.17 22.34 -37.08
N VAL A 388 2.86 21.88 -38.10
CA VAL A 388 2.61 22.19 -39.51
C VAL A 388 2.29 20.88 -40.23
N ALA A 389 1.38 20.94 -41.20
CA ALA A 389 1.06 19.79 -42.02
C ALA A 389 2.19 19.56 -43.05
N THR A 390 2.64 18.33 -43.18
CA THR A 390 3.54 17.88 -44.24
C THR A 390 2.92 16.66 -44.91
N VAL A 391 3.20 16.50 -46.20
CA VAL A 391 2.81 15.30 -46.96
C VAL A 391 4.00 14.41 -47.29
N SER A 392 5.22 14.85 -46.95
CA SER A 392 6.44 14.09 -47.20
C SER A 392 6.57 12.91 -46.24
N GLU A 393 6.97 11.77 -46.78
CA GLU A 393 7.40 10.58 -46.02
C GLU A 393 8.92 10.53 -45.87
N LYS A 394 9.64 11.53 -46.37
CA LYS A 394 11.09 11.62 -46.31
C LYS A 394 11.53 12.80 -45.46
N VAL A 395 12.60 12.59 -44.70
CA VAL A 395 13.29 13.64 -43.96
C VAL A 395 14.78 13.58 -44.25
N GLU A 396 15.38 14.76 -44.28
CA GLU A 396 16.80 14.99 -44.50
C GLU A 396 17.37 15.64 -43.24
N VAL A 397 18.35 14.98 -42.62
CA VAL A 397 19.05 15.46 -41.43
C VAL A 397 20.45 15.88 -41.86
N THR A 398 20.81 17.13 -41.60
CA THR A 398 22.13 17.65 -41.94
C THR A 398 23.00 17.77 -40.69
N THR A 399 24.14 17.08 -40.70
CA THR A 399 25.20 17.21 -39.70
C THR A 399 26.35 18.03 -40.25
N TRP A 400 27.16 18.61 -39.37
CA TRP A 400 28.30 19.45 -39.74
C TRP A 400 29.57 18.78 -39.22
N ASP A 401 30.37 18.22 -40.12
CA ASP A 401 31.65 17.57 -39.79
C ASP A 401 32.80 18.35 -40.43
N GLU A 402 33.72 18.82 -39.59
CA GLU A 402 34.97 19.59 -39.78
C GLU A 402 35.05 20.71 -40.85
N ASP A 403 34.29 20.70 -41.94
CA ASP A 403 34.02 21.79 -42.89
C ASP A 403 32.94 21.45 -43.96
N GLU A 404 32.43 20.20 -44.04
CA GLU A 404 31.45 19.77 -45.05
C GLU A 404 30.13 19.29 -44.43
N PRO A 405 28.97 19.82 -44.88
CA PRO A 405 27.68 19.33 -44.41
C PRO A 405 27.41 17.94 -45.00
N GLN A 406 27.08 16.99 -44.13
CA GLN A 406 26.64 15.65 -44.52
C GLN A 406 25.13 15.52 -44.32
N THR A 407 24.42 15.03 -45.34
CA THR A 407 22.96 14.87 -45.31
C THR A 407 22.57 13.40 -45.27
N TRP A 408 21.74 13.05 -44.30
CA TRP A 408 21.21 11.71 -44.08
C TRP A 408 19.72 11.68 -44.36
N THR A 409 19.24 10.74 -45.16
CA THR A 409 17.81 10.62 -45.46
C THR A 409 17.19 9.50 -44.64
N ALA A 410 16.07 9.79 -43.98
CA ALA A 410 15.19 8.81 -43.38
C ALA A 410 13.82 8.83 -44.04
N SER A 411 13.07 7.76 -43.82
CA SER A 411 11.70 7.63 -44.28
C SER A 411 10.76 7.28 -43.12
N LEU A 412 9.64 7.99 -43.10
CA LEU A 412 8.71 8.13 -41.99
C LEU A 412 7.32 7.62 -42.41
N VAL A 413 6.59 7.03 -41.47
CA VAL A 413 5.16 6.73 -41.63
C VAL A 413 4.32 7.89 -41.11
N HIS A 414 4.78 8.55 -40.05
CA HIS A 414 4.05 9.63 -39.41
C HIS A 414 4.55 10.96 -39.95
N ARG A 415 3.66 11.65 -40.68
CA ARG A 415 3.96 12.89 -41.38
C ARG A 415 3.70 14.07 -40.46
N ASP A 416 4.71 14.42 -39.68
CA ASP A 416 4.67 15.57 -38.77
C ASP A 416 5.84 16.52 -39.05
N ALA A 417 5.54 17.81 -38.99
CA ALA A 417 6.50 18.89 -39.03
C ALA A 417 6.05 20.00 -38.07
N PHE A 418 6.92 20.97 -37.82
CA PHE A 418 6.59 22.06 -36.92
C PHE A 418 7.32 23.35 -37.26
N THR A 419 6.88 24.43 -36.64
CA THR A 419 7.61 25.70 -36.61
C THR A 419 7.99 26.03 -35.18
N TRP A 420 9.21 26.54 -35.00
CA TRP A 420 9.71 26.98 -33.72
C TRP A 420 10.36 28.35 -33.84
N LYS A 421 9.78 29.33 -33.15
CA LYS A 421 10.36 30.66 -33.11
C LYS A 421 11.75 30.60 -32.48
N ASP A 422 12.73 31.24 -33.13
CA ASP A 422 14.11 31.36 -32.68
C ASP A 422 14.85 29.99 -32.60
N GLY A 423 14.32 28.96 -33.27
CA GLY A 423 14.97 27.66 -33.40
C GLY A 423 15.88 27.60 -34.64
N ILE A 424 16.96 26.84 -34.53
CA ILE A 424 17.89 26.52 -35.62
C ILE A 424 17.49 25.14 -36.14
N SER A 425 16.84 25.10 -37.31
CA SER A 425 16.48 23.85 -37.98
C SER A 425 17.72 23.19 -38.57
N PHE A 426 17.86 21.89 -38.35
CA PHE A 426 18.93 21.07 -38.90
C PHE A 426 18.41 19.79 -39.57
N ALA A 427 17.10 19.56 -39.52
CA ALA A 427 16.46 18.52 -40.31
C ALA A 427 15.12 19.00 -40.89
N HIS A 428 14.88 18.63 -42.13
CA HIS A 428 13.74 19.06 -42.92
C HIS A 428 13.02 17.88 -43.53
N THR A 429 11.72 18.00 -43.73
CA THR A 429 10.96 17.10 -44.57
C THR A 429 11.31 17.35 -46.04
N GLY A 430 11.01 16.38 -46.91
CA GLY A 430 11.20 16.51 -48.37
C GLY A 430 10.42 17.66 -49.04
N ASP A 431 9.43 18.25 -48.36
CA ASP A 431 8.73 19.48 -48.76
C ASP A 431 9.30 20.76 -48.09
N GLY A 432 10.41 20.66 -47.36
CA GLY A 432 11.16 21.78 -46.78
C GLY A 432 10.73 22.19 -45.37
N GLU A 433 9.67 21.59 -44.83
CA GLU A 433 9.17 21.89 -43.48
C GLU A 433 10.14 21.40 -42.40
N THR A 434 10.19 22.08 -41.26
CA THR A 434 11.13 21.70 -40.19
C THR A 434 10.66 20.42 -39.50
N TRP A 435 11.54 19.41 -39.49
CA TRP A 435 11.34 18.14 -38.83
C TRP A 435 12.13 18.01 -37.52
N ALA A 436 13.33 18.59 -37.46
CA ALA A 436 14.09 18.73 -36.21
C ALA A 436 14.73 20.11 -36.10
N SER A 437 14.67 20.68 -34.91
CA SER A 437 15.20 22.02 -34.60
C SER A 437 15.70 22.10 -33.17
N SER A 438 16.76 22.86 -32.97
CA SER A 438 17.38 23.13 -31.68
C SER A 438 17.11 24.57 -31.26
N ARG A 439 16.90 24.80 -29.97
CA ARG A 439 16.72 26.13 -29.40
C ARG A 439 17.31 26.21 -28.00
N GLU A 440 17.97 27.33 -27.70
CA GLU A 440 18.42 27.66 -26.35
C GLU A 440 17.22 28.01 -25.44
N LEU A 441 17.23 27.47 -24.23
CA LEU A 441 16.24 27.72 -23.19
C LEU A 441 16.97 27.93 -21.87
N GLY A 442 17.15 29.20 -21.48
CA GLY A 442 17.95 29.54 -20.29
C GLY A 442 19.43 29.27 -20.54
N ALA A 443 20.08 28.52 -19.63
CA ALA A 443 21.46 28.08 -19.77
C ALA A 443 21.60 26.72 -20.49
N GLY A 444 20.48 26.05 -20.81
CA GLY A 444 20.47 24.77 -21.51
C GLY A 444 19.75 24.86 -22.85
N ARG A 445 19.47 23.69 -23.44
CA ARG A 445 19.01 23.58 -24.83
C ARG A 445 17.87 22.58 -24.95
N VAL A 446 16.92 22.86 -25.83
CA VAL A 446 15.88 21.91 -26.25
C VAL A 446 16.08 21.55 -27.71
N VAL A 447 16.12 20.26 -28.02
CA VAL A 447 16.04 19.70 -29.36
C VAL A 447 14.66 19.08 -29.53
N GLY A 448 13.91 19.55 -30.51
CA GLY A 448 12.57 19.04 -30.81
C GLY A 448 12.59 18.29 -32.12
N VAL A 449 12.01 17.10 -32.14
CA VAL A 449 11.91 16.23 -33.31
C VAL A 449 10.47 15.81 -33.51
N ALA A 450 9.91 16.11 -34.67
CA ALA A 450 8.53 15.77 -34.98
C ALA A 450 8.36 14.25 -35.14
N GLY A 451 7.50 13.67 -34.30
CA GLY A 451 7.32 12.22 -34.27
C GLY A 451 8.41 11.48 -33.48
N SER A 452 8.14 10.22 -33.14
CA SER A 452 9.04 9.38 -32.34
C SER A 452 9.21 7.98 -32.92
N GLU A 453 8.79 7.77 -34.16
CA GLU A 453 8.88 6.45 -34.79
C GLU A 453 10.32 5.98 -34.97
N LEU A 454 11.27 6.88 -35.23
CA LEU A 454 12.69 6.50 -35.34
C LEU A 454 13.27 5.96 -34.01
N LEU A 455 12.59 6.13 -32.88
CA LEU A 455 13.00 5.50 -31.62
C LEU A 455 12.63 4.01 -31.54
N THR A 456 11.95 3.47 -32.55
CA THR A 456 11.42 2.10 -32.54
C THR A 456 12.30 1.11 -33.29
N ASN A 457 12.32 -0.14 -32.84
CA ASN A 457 13.04 -1.24 -33.46
C ASN A 457 12.69 -1.38 -34.95
N ALA A 458 11.39 -1.38 -35.28
CA ALA A 458 10.94 -1.56 -36.65
C ALA A 458 11.36 -0.42 -37.58
N ALA A 459 11.25 0.84 -37.14
CA ALA A 459 11.66 1.98 -37.95
C ALA A 459 13.17 2.05 -38.13
N LEU A 460 13.96 1.71 -37.11
CA LEU A 460 15.43 1.73 -37.19
C LEU A 460 16.02 0.68 -38.12
N ALA A 461 15.34 -0.45 -38.30
CA ALA A 461 15.79 -1.49 -39.22
C ALA A 461 15.61 -1.13 -40.70
N ARG A 462 14.90 -0.05 -41.00
CA ARG A 462 14.79 0.50 -42.36
C ARG A 462 16.09 1.21 -42.74
N ALA A 463 16.53 1.05 -43.99
CA ALA A 463 17.71 1.73 -44.51
C ALA A 463 17.56 3.26 -44.41
N GLY A 464 18.66 3.96 -44.09
CA GLY A 464 18.74 5.41 -43.87
C GLY A 464 18.29 5.88 -42.49
N ASN A 465 17.31 5.22 -41.88
CA ASN A 465 16.67 5.68 -40.63
C ASN A 465 17.62 5.76 -39.44
N ALA A 466 18.51 4.77 -39.29
CA ALA A 466 19.50 4.76 -38.21
C ALA A 466 20.53 5.89 -38.36
N ALA A 467 21.03 6.13 -39.57
CA ALA A 467 21.99 7.20 -39.85
C ALA A 467 21.37 8.58 -39.57
N ALA A 468 20.15 8.83 -40.05
CA ALA A 468 19.45 10.07 -39.77
C ALA A 468 19.22 10.31 -38.28
N LEU A 469 18.82 9.27 -37.52
CA LEU A 469 18.62 9.42 -36.07
C LEU A 469 19.95 9.66 -35.34
N LEU A 470 21.04 8.99 -35.71
CA LEU A 470 22.35 9.30 -35.16
C LEU A 470 22.78 10.72 -35.50
N GLY A 471 22.47 11.24 -36.69
CA GLY A 471 22.70 12.65 -37.02
C GLY A 471 21.93 13.62 -36.13
N VAL A 472 20.71 13.25 -35.69
CA VAL A 472 19.98 14.04 -34.69
C VAL A 472 20.69 14.01 -33.34
N PHE A 473 21.16 12.84 -32.88
CA PHE A 473 21.88 12.74 -31.61
C PHE A 473 23.28 13.36 -31.67
N ASP A 474 23.90 13.40 -32.84
CA ASP A 474 25.18 14.10 -33.06
C ASP A 474 24.99 15.61 -32.86
N ALA A 475 23.91 16.17 -33.40
CA ALA A 475 23.50 17.57 -33.15
C ALA A 475 23.14 17.86 -31.67
N VAL A 476 22.80 16.83 -30.89
CA VAL A 476 22.61 16.95 -29.43
C VAL A 476 23.95 17.09 -28.71
N GLY A 477 25.00 16.45 -29.23
CA GLY A 477 26.38 16.61 -28.75
C GLY A 477 26.62 16.08 -27.32
N ARG A 478 26.01 14.94 -26.96
CA ARG A 478 26.14 14.32 -25.64
C ARG A 478 26.54 12.84 -25.75
N ASP A 479 27.46 12.43 -24.88
CA ASP A 479 27.96 11.07 -24.74
C ASP A 479 27.15 10.22 -23.74
N GLU A 480 26.37 10.85 -22.86
CA GLU A 480 25.37 10.18 -22.01
C GLU A 480 23.94 10.61 -22.37
N LEU A 481 23.07 9.63 -22.63
CA LEU A 481 21.64 9.81 -22.91
C LEU A 481 20.77 9.10 -21.87
N ARG A 482 19.80 9.83 -21.33
CA ARG A 482 18.79 9.32 -20.38
C ARG A 482 17.43 9.25 -21.04
N PHE A 483 16.89 8.05 -21.21
CA PHE A 483 15.57 7.87 -21.80
C PHE A 483 14.49 7.84 -20.72
N ALA A 484 13.48 8.67 -20.90
CA ALA A 484 12.30 8.67 -20.04
C ALA A 484 11.36 7.51 -20.39
N ARG A 485 10.91 6.79 -19.36
CA ARG A 485 9.92 5.71 -19.44
C ARG A 485 8.51 6.23 -19.21
N PRO A 486 7.46 5.45 -19.59
CA PRO A 486 6.08 5.84 -19.34
C PRO A 486 5.81 6.27 -17.88
N GLU A 487 6.42 5.57 -16.91
CA GLU A 487 6.31 5.85 -15.49
C GLU A 487 7.02 7.14 -15.05
N ASP A 488 8.07 7.56 -15.76
CA ASP A 488 8.93 8.69 -15.37
C ASP A 488 8.22 10.04 -15.52
N GLY A 489 7.29 10.15 -16.47
CA GLY A 489 6.50 11.36 -16.72
C GLY A 489 5.39 11.62 -15.71
N THR A 490 5.14 10.67 -14.81
CA THR A 490 4.21 10.83 -13.69
C THR A 490 4.99 11.17 -12.43
N SER A 491 4.62 12.27 -11.78
CA SER A 491 5.23 12.65 -10.51
C SER A 491 4.98 11.54 -9.48
N PRO A 492 5.98 11.11 -8.69
CA PRO A 492 5.74 10.12 -7.65
C PRO A 492 4.67 10.67 -6.70
N PRO A 493 3.70 9.83 -6.30
CA PRO A 493 2.61 10.28 -5.43
C PRO A 493 3.21 10.78 -4.12
N SER A 494 2.90 12.03 -3.74
CA SER A 494 3.42 12.65 -2.52
C SER A 494 2.96 11.92 -1.25
N ASN A 495 1.90 11.11 -1.36
CA ASN A 495 1.43 10.19 -0.33
C ASN A 495 0.65 9.02 -0.97
N PRO A 496 0.50 7.88 -0.26
CA PRO A 496 -0.19 6.69 -0.76
C PRO A 496 -1.65 6.94 -1.20
N PHE A 497 -2.33 7.94 -0.62
CA PHE A 497 -3.70 8.30 -1.02
C PHE A 497 -3.73 8.91 -2.43
N THR A 498 -2.72 9.73 -2.76
CA THR A 498 -2.63 10.34 -4.10
C THR A 498 -2.39 9.27 -5.17
N ALA A 499 -1.65 8.20 -4.83
CA ALA A 499 -1.45 7.04 -5.70
C ALA A 499 -2.78 6.33 -6.02
N LEU A 500 -3.59 6.06 -4.99
CA LEU A 500 -4.91 5.43 -5.13
C LEU A 500 -5.88 6.31 -5.94
N VAL A 501 -5.88 7.62 -5.72
CA VAL A 501 -6.72 8.55 -6.47
C VAL A 501 -6.31 8.59 -7.95
N ARG A 502 -5.01 8.68 -8.25
CA ARG A 502 -4.48 8.68 -9.62
C ARG A 502 -4.73 7.36 -10.35
N ALA A 503 -4.73 6.24 -9.64
CA ALA A 503 -5.11 4.94 -10.18
C ALA A 503 -6.61 4.80 -10.51
N GLY A 504 -7.40 5.88 -10.38
CA GLY A 504 -8.86 5.86 -10.58
C GLY A 504 -9.63 5.20 -9.43
N LEU A 505 -8.92 4.76 -8.38
CA LEU A 505 -9.51 4.12 -7.20
C LEU A 505 -9.95 5.13 -6.13
N GLY A 506 -9.80 6.43 -6.36
CA GLY A 506 -10.20 7.46 -5.40
C GLY A 506 -11.67 7.36 -4.97
N LEU A 507 -12.55 7.11 -5.94
CA LEU A 507 -13.98 6.91 -5.66
C LEU A 507 -14.22 5.59 -4.89
N GLY A 508 -13.48 4.54 -5.24
CA GLY A 508 -13.51 3.26 -4.53
C GLY A 508 -13.04 3.35 -3.09
N LEU A 509 -11.98 4.11 -2.83
CA LEU A 509 -11.49 4.40 -1.49
C LEU A 509 -12.53 5.19 -0.68
N GLY A 510 -13.17 6.18 -1.30
CA GLY A 510 -14.28 6.92 -0.68
C GLY A 510 -15.44 6.00 -0.28
N HIS A 511 -15.84 5.09 -1.16
CA HIS A 511 -16.85 4.08 -0.85
C HIS A 511 -16.40 3.13 0.27
N ALA A 512 -15.14 2.69 0.28
CA ALA A 512 -14.60 1.82 1.31
C ALA A 512 -14.56 2.52 2.68
N LEU A 513 -14.14 3.78 2.73
CA LEU A 513 -14.16 4.59 3.95
C LEU A 513 -15.59 4.82 4.45
N LEU A 514 -16.53 5.15 3.56
CA LEU A 514 -17.93 5.30 3.92
C LEU A 514 -18.50 3.97 4.43
N ALA A 515 -18.27 2.86 3.75
CA ALA A 515 -18.70 1.54 4.18
C ALA A 515 -18.10 1.16 5.54
N THR A 516 -16.82 1.47 5.77
CA THR A 516 -16.14 1.25 7.05
C THR A 516 -16.75 2.12 8.15
N LEU A 517 -17.02 3.40 7.87
CA LEU A 517 -17.68 4.30 8.80
C LEU A 517 -19.09 3.81 9.14
N LEU A 518 -19.85 3.39 8.14
CA LEU A 518 -21.19 2.83 8.32
C LEU A 518 -21.16 1.53 9.12
N LEU A 519 -20.20 0.65 8.84
CA LEU A 519 -20.00 -0.57 9.59
C LEU A 519 -19.60 -0.26 11.04
N PHE A 520 -18.70 0.70 11.24
CA PHE A 520 -18.26 1.14 12.56
C PHE A 520 -19.42 1.76 13.35
N LEU A 521 -20.27 2.56 12.72
CA LEU A 521 -21.47 3.11 13.35
C LEU A 521 -22.50 2.01 13.64
N ALA A 522 -22.76 1.09 12.69
CA ALA A 522 -23.75 0.03 12.86
C ALA A 522 -23.32 -1.03 13.87
N ALA A 523 -22.06 -1.48 13.83
CA ALA A 523 -21.49 -2.48 14.70
C ALA A 523 -21.02 -1.87 16.03
N GLY A 524 -20.37 -0.71 16.00
CA GLY A 524 -19.90 0.02 17.19
C GLY A 524 -21.05 0.46 18.07
N VAL A 525 -22.17 0.95 17.53
CA VAL A 525 -23.37 1.25 18.34
C VAL A 525 -24.00 -0.03 18.92
N ARG A 526 -23.88 -1.17 18.23
CA ARG A 526 -24.32 -2.47 18.77
C ARG A 526 -23.39 -3.03 19.85
N LEU A 527 -22.08 -2.83 19.72
CA LEU A 527 -21.05 -3.28 20.67
C LEU A 527 -20.94 -2.34 21.89
N ALA A 528 -21.22 -1.05 21.73
CA ALA A 528 -21.23 -0.05 22.79
C ALA A 528 -22.54 -0.02 23.57
N ARG A 529 -23.63 -0.59 23.03
CA ARG A 529 -24.80 -0.91 23.86
C ARG A 529 -24.35 -1.92 24.90
N ALA A 530 -24.23 -1.44 26.14
CA ALA A 530 -24.09 -2.30 27.30
C ALA A 530 -25.16 -3.38 27.17
N THR A 531 -24.74 -4.61 26.86
CA THR A 531 -25.63 -5.75 26.95
C THR A 531 -26.15 -5.70 28.38
N PRO A 532 -27.47 -5.60 28.62
CA PRO A 532 -27.99 -5.60 29.97
C PRO A 532 -27.39 -6.83 30.62
N ARG A 533 -26.51 -6.61 31.61
CA ARG A 533 -25.85 -7.71 32.30
C ARG A 533 -27.00 -8.60 32.75
N PRO A 534 -27.05 -9.88 32.32
CA PRO A 534 -28.01 -10.79 32.92
C PRO A 534 -27.79 -10.64 34.43
N ALA A 535 -28.87 -10.28 35.16
CA ALA A 535 -28.78 -10.05 36.60
C ALA A 535 -27.94 -11.18 37.17
N PRO A 536 -26.87 -10.89 37.94
CA PRO A 536 -25.91 -11.89 38.35
C PRO A 536 -26.69 -13.07 38.89
N ARG A 537 -26.74 -14.14 38.09
CA ARG A 537 -27.39 -15.38 38.48
C ARG A 537 -26.51 -15.78 39.63
N ARG A 538 -27.00 -15.60 40.88
CA ARG A 538 -26.24 -15.86 42.09
C ARG A 538 -25.51 -17.17 41.83
N ARG A 539 -24.19 -17.12 41.61
CA ARG A 539 -23.36 -18.32 41.69
C ARG A 539 -23.80 -18.94 42.99
N ALA A 540 -24.34 -20.15 42.90
CA ALA A 540 -25.14 -20.71 43.98
C ALA A 540 -24.30 -20.54 45.24
N PHE A 541 -24.85 -19.89 46.27
CA PHE A 541 -24.16 -19.70 47.55
C PHE A 541 -23.46 -21.01 48.02
N ALA A 542 -24.03 -22.15 47.62
CA ALA A 542 -23.43 -23.49 47.61
C ALA A 542 -21.97 -23.56 47.15
N GLU A 543 -21.58 -23.06 45.96
CA GLU A 543 -20.20 -23.15 45.45
C GLU A 543 -19.20 -22.38 46.33
N HIS A 544 -19.60 -21.22 46.86
CA HIS A 544 -18.77 -20.44 47.78
C HIS A 544 -18.64 -21.13 49.14
N VAL A 545 -19.73 -21.71 49.64
CA VAL A 545 -19.76 -22.49 50.88
C VAL A 545 -18.93 -23.76 50.75
N GLU A 546 -18.99 -24.46 49.61
CA GLU A 546 -18.17 -25.64 49.31
C GLU A 546 -16.68 -25.31 49.25
N ALA A 547 -16.30 -24.24 48.53
CA ALA A 547 -14.92 -23.79 48.44
C ALA A 547 -14.36 -23.37 49.82
N THR A 548 -15.18 -22.67 50.63
CA THR A 548 -14.82 -22.28 51.99
C THR A 548 -14.69 -23.50 52.90
N GLY A 549 -15.63 -24.45 52.82
CA GLY A 549 -15.58 -25.70 53.58
C GLY A 549 -14.33 -26.54 53.25
N ALA A 550 -13.96 -26.64 51.98
CA ALA A 550 -12.73 -27.32 51.56
C ALA A 550 -11.46 -26.68 52.13
N LEU A 551 -11.45 -25.34 52.26
CA LEU A 551 -10.32 -24.59 52.83
C LEU A 551 -10.19 -24.83 54.33
N TRP A 552 -11.31 -24.86 55.07
CA TRP A 552 -11.33 -25.16 56.51
C TRP A 552 -10.92 -26.60 56.80
N ALA A 553 -11.34 -27.55 55.96
CA ALA A 553 -10.92 -28.95 56.05
C ALA A 553 -9.40 -29.10 55.86
N ARG A 554 -8.81 -28.42 54.86
CA ARG A 554 -7.35 -28.43 54.62
C ARG A 554 -6.56 -27.83 55.79
N ALA A 555 -7.10 -26.77 56.41
CA ALA A 555 -6.49 -26.12 57.57
C ALA A 555 -6.66 -26.91 58.88
N ARG A 556 -7.33 -28.08 58.86
CA ARG A 556 -7.70 -28.88 60.06
C ARG A 556 -8.54 -28.10 61.07
N LEU A 557 -9.35 -27.14 60.60
CA LEU A 557 -10.22 -26.29 61.41
C LEU A 557 -11.69 -26.78 61.44
N SER A 558 -11.96 -28.01 61.02
CA SER A 558 -13.30 -28.60 61.04
C SER A 558 -14.00 -28.55 62.41
N PRO A 559 -13.31 -28.77 63.55
CA PRO A 559 -13.92 -28.61 64.88
C PRO A 559 -14.38 -27.18 65.18
N HIS A 560 -13.67 -26.18 64.64
CA HIS A 560 -14.05 -24.78 64.75
C HIS A 560 -15.29 -24.46 63.92
N ALA A 561 -15.35 -24.97 62.68
CA ALA A 561 -16.56 -24.83 61.85
C ALA A 561 -17.78 -25.46 62.53
N LEU A 562 -17.60 -26.65 63.10
CA LEU A 562 -18.65 -27.39 63.79
C LEU A 562 -19.17 -26.63 65.03
N SER A 563 -18.29 -26.04 65.84
CA SER A 563 -18.72 -25.27 67.02
C SER A 563 -19.41 -23.96 66.69
N VAL A 564 -18.94 -23.24 65.67
CA VAL A 564 -19.63 -22.04 65.16
C VAL A 564 -21.00 -22.41 64.60
N PHE A 565 -21.10 -23.49 63.83
CA PHE A 565 -22.37 -23.96 63.29
C PHE A 565 -23.32 -24.47 64.39
N GLY A 566 -22.79 -25.18 65.39
CA GLY A 566 -23.56 -25.63 66.56
C GLY A 566 -24.18 -24.47 67.34
N ARG A 567 -23.41 -23.39 67.60
CA ARG A 567 -23.95 -22.17 68.23
C ARG A 567 -25.03 -21.50 67.39
N PHE A 568 -24.82 -21.45 66.08
CA PHE A 568 -25.80 -20.90 65.15
C PHE A 568 -27.12 -21.70 65.13
N VAL A 569 -27.05 -23.03 65.16
CA VAL A 569 -28.23 -23.90 65.27
C VAL A 569 -28.90 -23.69 66.63
N GLU A 570 -28.12 -23.64 67.72
CA GLU A 570 -28.65 -23.40 69.06
C GLU A 570 -29.46 -22.10 69.13
N GLU A 571 -28.92 -20.98 68.63
CA GLU A 571 -29.62 -19.68 68.65
C GLU A 571 -31.00 -19.74 67.98
N ARG A 572 -31.16 -20.57 66.95
CA ARG A 572 -32.41 -20.71 66.20
C ARG A 572 -33.39 -21.68 66.85
N VAL A 573 -32.88 -22.73 67.50
CA VAL A 573 -33.70 -23.76 68.14
C VAL A 573 -33.97 -23.43 69.62
N ARG A 574 -33.28 -22.44 70.21
CA ARG A 574 -33.34 -22.06 71.64
C ARG A 574 -34.76 -21.86 72.17
N ALA A 575 -35.66 -21.30 71.36
CA ALA A 575 -37.05 -21.04 71.77
C ALA A 575 -37.91 -22.31 71.93
N ARG A 576 -37.45 -23.48 71.45
CA ARG A 576 -38.22 -24.74 71.42
C ARG A 576 -37.37 -25.96 71.77
N ARG A 577 -36.29 -25.76 72.54
CA ARG A 577 -35.33 -26.81 72.93
C ARG A 577 -36.01 -28.05 73.55
N ASP A 578 -37.11 -27.84 74.27
CA ASP A 578 -37.90 -28.89 74.93
C ASP A 578 -38.63 -29.83 73.96
N ARG A 579 -38.66 -29.52 72.66
CA ARG A 579 -39.27 -30.35 71.60
C ARG A 579 -38.26 -31.15 70.78
N LEU A 580 -36.96 -30.97 71.04
CA LEU A 580 -35.93 -31.78 70.40
C LEU A 580 -35.90 -33.18 71.04
N GLY A 581 -35.78 -34.21 70.22
CA GLY A 581 -35.52 -35.55 70.70
C GLY A 581 -34.12 -35.68 71.32
N GLU A 582 -33.89 -36.81 71.97
CA GLU A 582 -32.61 -37.09 72.66
C GLU A 582 -31.43 -37.10 71.68
N HIS A 583 -31.65 -37.59 70.46
CA HIS A 583 -30.62 -37.66 69.41
C HIS A 583 -30.19 -36.27 68.92
N GLU A 584 -31.15 -35.38 68.67
CA GLU A 584 -30.89 -34.02 68.22
C GLU A 584 -30.18 -33.20 69.29
N ASN A 585 -30.58 -33.36 70.55
CA ASN A 585 -29.90 -32.76 71.69
C ASN A 585 -28.45 -33.25 71.84
N ALA A 586 -28.19 -34.54 71.59
CA ALA A 586 -26.84 -35.09 71.59
C ALA A 586 -25.98 -34.53 70.45
N LEU A 587 -26.52 -34.40 69.23
CA LEU A 587 -25.83 -33.78 68.10
C LEU A 587 -25.47 -32.31 68.36
N LEU A 588 -26.40 -31.54 68.93
CA LEU A 588 -26.19 -30.12 69.24
C LEU A 588 -25.16 -29.94 70.37
N ALA A 589 -25.28 -30.71 71.46
CA ALA A 589 -24.33 -30.67 72.57
C ALA A 589 -22.91 -31.04 72.10
N ARG A 590 -22.81 -32.06 71.23
CA ARG A 590 -21.55 -32.45 70.62
C ARG A 590 -20.94 -31.32 69.80
N ALA A 591 -21.72 -30.64 68.95
CA ALA A 591 -21.22 -29.54 68.15
C ALA A 591 -20.75 -28.37 69.01
N GLN A 592 -21.49 -28.02 70.07
CA GLN A 592 -21.13 -26.95 71.01
C GLN A 592 -19.84 -27.23 71.79
N GLN A 593 -19.57 -28.50 72.07
CA GLN A 593 -18.39 -28.92 72.82
C GLN A 593 -17.13 -29.08 71.94
N ALA A 594 -17.27 -29.04 70.61
CA ALA A 594 -16.14 -29.19 69.69
C ALA A 594 -15.13 -28.05 69.89
N ARG A 595 -13.91 -28.37 70.33
CA ARG A 595 -12.84 -27.39 70.53
C ARG A 595 -11.88 -27.36 69.35
N THR A 596 -11.27 -26.21 69.12
CA THR A 596 -10.30 -25.96 68.03
C THR A 596 -9.03 -26.80 68.13
N ASP A 597 -8.71 -27.31 69.32
CA ASP A 597 -7.52 -28.10 69.65
C ASP A 597 -7.79 -29.61 69.75
N GLU A 598 -9.05 -30.04 69.60
CA GLU A 598 -9.40 -31.45 69.64
C GLU A 598 -9.12 -32.15 68.30
N THR A 599 -8.67 -33.40 68.38
CA THR A 599 -8.44 -34.22 67.19
C THR A 599 -9.79 -34.52 66.53
N PRO A 600 -9.96 -34.26 65.21
CA PRO A 600 -11.19 -34.60 64.52
C PRO A 600 -11.50 -36.09 64.65
N ARG A 601 -12.73 -36.42 65.05
CA ARG A 601 -13.30 -37.76 65.13
C ARG A 601 -13.70 -38.32 63.75
N GLY A 602 -13.67 -37.49 62.70
CA GLY A 602 -13.82 -37.90 61.30
C GLY A 602 -15.26 -37.90 60.77
N ASP A 603 -16.24 -37.67 61.65
CA ASP A 603 -17.67 -37.62 61.36
C ASP A 603 -18.27 -36.21 61.58
N GLU A 604 -17.43 -35.18 61.71
CA GLU A 604 -17.88 -33.79 61.91
C GLU A 604 -18.72 -33.28 60.73
N LEU A 605 -18.33 -33.61 59.49
CA LEU A 605 -19.08 -33.24 58.29
C LEU A 605 -20.47 -33.87 58.28
N ARG A 606 -20.58 -35.14 58.74
CA ARG A 606 -21.86 -35.82 58.90
C ARG A 606 -22.70 -35.12 59.97
N THR A 607 -22.09 -34.80 61.11
CA THR A 607 -22.75 -34.04 62.19
C THR A 607 -23.26 -32.67 61.71
N MET A 608 -22.47 -31.93 60.92
CA MET A 608 -22.89 -30.64 60.34
C MET A 608 -24.05 -30.81 59.35
N LYS A 609 -24.01 -31.87 58.53
CA LYS A 609 -25.10 -32.19 57.60
C LYS A 609 -26.39 -32.52 58.34
N ASP A 610 -26.32 -33.39 59.34
CA ASP A 610 -27.48 -33.80 60.16
C ASP A 610 -28.08 -32.59 60.90
N LEU A 611 -27.25 -31.69 61.43
CA LEU A 611 -27.69 -30.41 62.01
C LEU A 611 -28.31 -29.45 60.98
N GLY A 612 -27.83 -29.47 59.74
CA GLY A 612 -28.41 -28.70 58.64
C GLY A 612 -29.78 -29.22 58.20
N GLU A 613 -29.95 -30.55 58.17
CA GLU A 613 -31.24 -31.20 57.90
C GLU A 613 -32.26 -30.88 58.99
N LEU A 614 -31.83 -30.82 60.25
CA LEU A 614 -32.64 -30.38 61.40
C LEU A 614 -33.17 -28.94 61.21
N LEU A 615 -32.33 -28.00 60.79
CA LEU A 615 -32.77 -26.63 60.50
C LEU A 615 -33.74 -26.56 59.31
N ASN A 616 -33.54 -27.38 58.28
CA ASN A 616 -34.39 -27.38 57.08
C ASN A 616 -35.76 -28.03 57.33
N THR A 617 -35.82 -29.09 58.14
CA THR A 617 -37.09 -29.68 58.58
C THR A 617 -37.88 -28.69 59.45
N GLU A 618 -37.21 -27.96 60.33
CA GLU A 618 -37.82 -26.87 61.13
C GLU A 618 -38.36 -25.73 60.26
N ALA A 619 -37.61 -25.33 59.23
CA ALA A 619 -38.07 -24.29 58.28
C ALA A 619 -39.30 -24.74 57.49
N ARG A 620 -39.36 -26.03 57.09
CA ARG A 620 -40.53 -26.60 56.41
C ARG A 620 -41.75 -26.70 57.32
N SER A 621 -41.59 -27.07 58.59
CA SER A 621 -42.74 -27.17 59.51
C SER A 621 -43.41 -25.83 59.79
N ARG A 622 -42.68 -24.70 59.70
CA ARG A 622 -43.27 -23.35 59.83
C ARG A 622 -44.09 -22.94 58.61
N LEU A 623 -43.69 -23.37 57.41
CA LEU A 623 -44.42 -23.06 56.16
C LEU A 623 -45.73 -23.83 56.04
N THR A 624 -45.90 -24.93 56.78
CA THR A 624 -47.11 -25.77 56.76
C THR A 624 -48.12 -25.46 57.87
N THR A 625 -47.83 -24.49 58.75
CA THR A 625 -48.71 -24.12 59.89
C THR A 625 -49.36 -22.73 59.75
N ASP A 626 -49.20 -22.07 58.60
CA ASP A 626 -49.82 -20.76 58.28
C ASP A 626 -50.85 -20.85 57.12
N ASP A 627 -51.31 -22.06 56.78
CA ASP A 627 -52.60 -22.33 56.12
C ASP A 627 -53.59 -22.83 57.20
#